data_AF-A0A2N3ILE1-F1
#
_entry.id   AF-A0A2N3ILE1-F1
#
_cell.length_a   1.000
_cell.length_b   1.000
_cell.length_c   1.000
_cell.angle_alpha   90.00
_cell.angle_beta   90.00
_cell.angle_gamma   90.00
#
_symmetry.space_group_name_H-M   'P 1'
#
loop_
_entity.id
_entity.type
_entity.pdbx_description
1 polymer ?
#
loop_
_entity_poly.entity_id
_entity_poly.type
_entity_poly.pdbx_seq_one_letter_code
_entity_poly.pdbx_strand_id
1 'polypeptide(L)'
;MRIAQALDFLHASNAAQFESLSDLIPNELITTLLGEEGVATLRRRRMPMERLVWAIIGMAIFRNVPMTQLVNQLDILLPGDRPFVAPSAFLQARQKLGHKSIERLFHETAAGWHQQANHPGWAGLQLLAVDGVMWRTPDTADNAAAFAKPGTQHGETAYPQVRMLCQMELTSHLLVQAVMESCAVNEMVLAEQLVARTPNHSLTLFDKGFYSLGLLHAWQTTGSERHWLLPLKKGTQYEVVRKLGRQDALVRLKTSPQARKKWPQLPETLEARLLTRTINGKERQVLTSMVDPMRFPGA
;
A
#
# COMPACT_ATOMS: atom_id res chain seq x y z
N MET A 1 -1.78 -6.86 26.03
CA MET A 1 -1.58 -5.44 25.64
C MET A 1 -2.82 -4.97 24.88
N ARG A 2 -3.44 -3.85 25.27
CA ARG A 2 -4.62 -3.31 24.55
C ARG A 2 -4.16 -2.58 23.28
N ILE A 3 -4.94 -2.63 22.19
CA ILE A 3 -4.61 -1.93 20.92
C ILE A 3 -4.33 -0.44 21.16
N ALA A 4 -5.09 0.22 22.04
CA ALA A 4 -4.85 1.61 22.41
C ALA A 4 -3.44 1.85 22.98
N GLN A 5 -2.94 0.95 23.83
CA GLN A 5 -1.61 1.04 24.41
C GLN A 5 -0.51 0.74 23.38
N ALA A 6 -0.81 -0.12 22.40
CA ALA A 6 0.09 -0.34 21.28
C ALA A 6 0.23 0.96 20.47
N LEU A 7 -0.90 1.62 20.14
CA LEU A 7 -0.92 2.89 19.38
C LEU A 7 -0.17 4.04 20.08
N ASP A 8 -0.29 4.17 21.40
CA ASP A 8 0.42 5.19 22.18
C ASP A 8 1.95 4.97 22.18
N PHE A 9 2.39 3.70 22.16
CA PHE A 9 3.81 3.35 22.05
C PHE A 9 4.40 3.68 20.66
N LEU A 10 3.57 3.72 19.61
CA LEU A 10 3.99 4.02 18.23
C LEU A 10 4.42 5.46 18.03
N HIS A 11 3.77 6.38 18.75
CA HIS A 11 4.09 7.80 18.69
C HIS A 11 5.49 8.13 19.23
N ALA A 12 6.12 7.19 19.95
CA ALA A 12 7.40 7.38 20.63
C ALA A 12 8.63 6.81 19.89
N SER A 13 8.48 6.26 18.68
CA SER A 13 9.63 5.65 17.97
C SER A 13 10.58 6.69 17.36
N ASN A 14 11.89 6.47 17.57
CA ASN A 14 12.99 7.38 17.22
C ASN A 14 13.10 7.63 15.71
N ALA A 15 13.33 8.90 15.35
CA ALA A 15 13.62 9.31 13.98
C ALA A 15 15.00 8.77 13.51
N ALA A 16 15.04 8.13 12.34
CA ALA A 16 16.29 7.72 11.70
C ALA A 16 17.13 8.95 11.30
N GLN A 17 18.42 8.94 11.61
CA GLN A 17 19.41 9.93 11.16
C GLN A 17 20.12 9.41 9.90
N PHE A 18 20.21 10.21 8.84
CA PHE A 18 20.91 9.89 7.59
C PHE A 18 21.68 11.12 7.08
N GLU A 19 22.87 10.90 6.49
CA GLU A 19 23.76 11.97 6.01
C GLU A 19 23.56 12.28 4.51
N SER A 20 23.29 11.26 3.68
CA SER A 20 22.98 11.40 2.25
C SER A 20 21.76 10.55 1.85
N LEU A 21 21.02 10.99 0.82
CA LEU A 21 19.92 10.20 0.25
C LEU A 21 20.42 8.84 -0.26
N SER A 22 21.64 8.76 -0.79
CA SER A 22 22.27 7.51 -1.27
C SER A 22 22.37 6.42 -0.21
N ASP A 23 22.32 6.79 1.07
CA ASP A 23 22.50 5.87 2.19
C ASP A 23 21.19 5.13 2.52
N LEU A 24 20.06 5.61 1.99
CA LEU A 24 18.74 5.04 2.25
C LEU A 24 18.50 3.73 1.48
N ILE A 25 19.05 3.60 0.27
CA ILE A 25 18.87 2.41 -0.57
C ILE A 25 20.26 1.86 -0.94
N PRO A 26 20.60 0.62 -0.55
CA PRO A 26 21.89 0.04 -0.89
C PRO A 26 22.11 0.02 -2.41
N ASN A 27 23.26 0.53 -2.87
CA ASN A 27 23.59 0.54 -4.30
C ASN A 27 23.63 -0.88 -4.91
N GLU A 28 24.02 -1.88 -4.10
CA GLU A 28 24.02 -3.28 -4.50
C GLU A 28 22.62 -3.79 -4.88
N LEU A 29 21.59 -3.34 -4.15
CA LEU A 29 20.20 -3.66 -4.46
C LEU A 29 19.81 -3.07 -5.81
N ILE A 30 20.14 -1.79 -6.04
CA ILE A 30 19.83 -1.10 -7.30
C ILE A 30 20.52 -1.79 -8.48
N THR A 31 21.83 -2.09 -8.37
CA THR A 31 22.58 -2.75 -9.45
C THR A 31 22.06 -4.16 -9.74
N THR A 32 21.70 -4.94 -8.71
CA THR A 32 21.16 -6.29 -8.88
C THR A 32 19.84 -6.26 -9.65
N LEU A 33 18.91 -5.39 -9.24
CA LEU A 33 17.60 -5.27 -9.89
C LEU A 33 17.71 -4.79 -11.33
N LEU A 34 18.60 -3.83 -11.60
CA LEU A 34 18.86 -3.37 -12.97
C LEU A 34 19.47 -4.48 -13.86
N GLY A 35 20.27 -5.37 -13.28
CA GLY A 35 20.82 -6.55 -13.95
C GLY A 35 19.73 -7.53 -14.37
N GLU A 36 18.83 -7.85 -13.45
CA GLU A 36 17.74 -8.81 -13.67
C GLU A 36 16.68 -8.31 -14.65
N GLU A 37 16.41 -7.00 -14.67
CA GLU A 37 15.51 -6.38 -15.66
C GLU A 37 16.18 -6.18 -17.04
N GLY A 38 17.45 -6.60 -17.21
CA GLY A 38 18.20 -6.45 -18.46
C GLY A 38 18.52 -4.99 -18.83
N VAL A 39 18.36 -4.07 -17.88
CA VAL A 39 18.59 -2.63 -18.07
C VAL A 39 20.06 -2.27 -17.79
N ALA A 40 20.77 -3.10 -17.05
CA ALA A 40 22.19 -2.95 -16.72
C ALA A 40 23.02 -2.69 -17.98
N THR A 41 23.88 -1.67 -17.90
CA THR A 41 24.79 -1.32 -19.00
C THR A 41 26.22 -1.64 -18.63
N LEU A 42 26.86 -2.53 -19.41
CA LEU A 42 28.29 -2.84 -19.28
C LEU A 42 29.19 -1.60 -19.46
N ARG A 43 28.74 -0.63 -20.28
CA ARG A 43 29.44 0.63 -20.49
C ARG A 43 28.98 1.68 -19.46
N ARG A 44 29.89 2.10 -18.56
CA ARG A 44 29.67 3.24 -17.65
C ARG A 44 29.59 4.54 -18.45
N ARG A 45 28.36 4.94 -18.81
CA ARG A 45 28.07 6.26 -19.40
C ARG A 45 28.03 7.31 -18.29
N ARG A 46 28.07 8.59 -18.65
CA ARG A 46 28.10 9.72 -17.70
C ARG A 46 26.91 9.77 -16.73
N MET A 47 25.79 9.13 -17.09
CA MET A 47 24.63 8.89 -16.22
C MET A 47 24.36 7.37 -16.18
N PRO A 48 24.92 6.65 -15.18
CA PRO A 48 24.58 5.26 -14.90
C PRO A 48 23.11 5.10 -14.51
N MET A 49 22.54 3.92 -14.74
CA MET A 49 21.13 3.65 -14.44
C MET A 49 20.84 3.70 -12.94
N GLU A 50 21.82 3.33 -12.12
CA GLU A 50 21.77 3.43 -10.66
C GLU A 50 21.57 4.87 -10.21
N ARG A 51 22.31 5.80 -10.83
CA ARG A 51 22.23 7.22 -10.49
C ARG A 51 20.96 7.87 -11.06
N LEU A 52 20.42 7.33 -12.16
CA LEU A 52 19.12 7.74 -12.69
C LEU A 52 17.96 7.41 -11.72
N VAL A 53 18.01 6.28 -11.02
CA VAL A 53 17.03 5.94 -9.97
C VAL A 53 17.01 7.04 -8.90
N TRP A 54 18.19 7.44 -8.40
CA TRP A 54 18.32 8.55 -7.45
C TRP A 54 17.81 9.88 -7.99
N ALA A 55 18.01 10.15 -9.29
CA ALA A 55 17.46 11.34 -9.93
C ALA A 55 15.93 11.35 -9.89
N ILE A 56 15.30 10.21 -10.18
CA ILE A 56 13.83 10.07 -10.18
C ILE A 56 13.27 10.25 -8.76
N ILE A 57 13.90 9.62 -7.76
CA ILE A 57 13.53 9.76 -6.34
C ILE A 57 13.70 11.22 -5.91
N GLY A 58 14.83 11.84 -6.25
CA GLY A 58 15.11 13.25 -5.98
C GLY A 58 14.07 14.17 -6.61
N MET A 59 13.59 13.89 -7.82
CA MET A 59 12.54 14.69 -8.47
C MET A 59 11.19 14.59 -7.74
N ALA A 60 10.91 13.44 -7.12
CA ALA A 60 9.70 13.24 -6.33
C ALA A 60 9.77 13.96 -4.97
N ILE A 61 10.96 14.02 -4.34
CA ILE A 61 11.18 14.69 -3.06
C ILE A 61 11.28 16.21 -3.26
N PHE A 62 12.11 16.65 -4.19
CA PHE A 62 12.44 18.06 -4.45
C PHE A 62 11.64 18.62 -5.64
N ARG A 63 10.31 18.55 -5.56
CA ARG A 63 9.40 18.94 -6.65
C ARG A 63 9.57 20.38 -7.15
N ASN A 64 10.10 21.26 -6.31
CA ASN A 64 10.30 22.68 -6.63
C ASN A 64 11.69 22.97 -7.23
N VAL A 65 12.56 21.97 -7.33
CA VAL A 65 13.93 22.14 -7.84
C VAL A 65 13.97 21.70 -9.31
N PRO A 66 14.48 22.56 -10.22
CA PRO A 66 14.71 22.18 -11.60
C PRO A 66 15.59 20.93 -11.70
N MET A 67 15.21 20.00 -12.58
CA MET A 67 15.93 18.73 -12.78
C MET A 67 17.44 18.93 -13.02
N THR A 68 17.82 19.98 -13.75
CA THR A 68 19.22 20.31 -14.05
C THR A 68 20.01 20.68 -12.80
N GLN A 69 19.38 21.33 -11.81
CA GLN A 69 20.00 21.63 -10.52
C GLN A 69 20.06 20.38 -9.65
N LEU A 70 18.99 19.58 -9.63
CA LEU A 70 18.92 18.35 -8.84
C LEU A 70 20.01 17.34 -9.23
N VAL A 71 20.21 17.11 -10.52
CA VAL A 71 21.23 16.17 -11.04
C VAL A 71 22.64 16.60 -10.63
N ASN A 72 22.90 17.90 -10.53
CA ASN A 72 24.18 18.43 -10.08
C ASN A 72 24.33 18.38 -8.54
N GLN A 73 23.25 18.65 -7.80
CA GLN A 73 23.26 18.69 -6.33
C GLN A 73 23.38 17.31 -5.70
N LEU A 74 22.83 16.27 -6.33
CA LEU A 74 22.86 14.89 -5.83
C LEU A 74 24.12 14.11 -6.27
N ASP A 75 25.12 14.79 -6.85
CA ASP A 75 26.35 14.19 -7.44
C ASP A 75 26.06 12.97 -8.34
N ILE A 76 24.95 13.04 -9.09
CA ILE A 76 24.42 11.95 -9.91
C ILE A 76 25.27 11.72 -11.17
N LEU A 77 26.22 12.60 -11.48
CA LEU A 77 27.04 12.51 -12.69
C LEU A 77 28.46 12.03 -12.39
N LEU A 78 28.96 11.09 -13.19
CA LEU A 78 30.38 10.71 -13.10
C LEU A 78 31.26 11.90 -13.53
N PRO A 79 32.48 12.05 -12.96
CA PRO A 79 33.39 13.14 -13.30
C PRO A 79 33.66 13.25 -14.81
N GLY A 80 33.74 14.47 -15.33
CA GLY A 80 34.09 14.73 -16.73
C GLY A 80 34.04 16.22 -17.11
N ASP A 81 34.54 16.56 -18.31
CA ASP A 81 34.80 17.95 -18.75
C ASP A 81 33.56 18.85 -18.92
N ARG A 82 32.36 18.29 -18.83
CA ARG A 82 31.10 19.05 -18.90
C ARG A 82 30.40 18.93 -17.56
N PRO A 83 29.75 19.98 -17.01
CA PRO A 83 29.03 19.88 -15.75
C PRO A 83 27.62 19.26 -15.89
N PHE A 84 27.04 19.21 -17.10
CA PHE A 84 25.61 18.89 -17.29
C PHE A 84 25.34 17.71 -18.23
N VAL A 85 24.33 16.89 -17.94
CA VAL A 85 23.77 15.91 -18.91
C VAL A 85 22.68 16.59 -19.74
N ALA A 86 22.69 16.35 -21.06
CA ALA A 86 21.67 16.89 -21.95
C ALA A 86 20.28 16.37 -21.55
N PRO A 87 19.23 17.22 -21.53
CA PRO A 87 17.87 16.79 -21.17
C PRO A 87 17.35 15.60 -21.98
N SER A 88 17.73 15.52 -23.26
CA SER A 88 17.39 14.40 -24.15
C SER A 88 18.00 13.07 -23.70
N ALA A 89 19.22 13.08 -23.17
CA ALA A 89 19.89 11.88 -22.67
C ALA A 89 19.21 11.37 -21.39
N PHE A 90 18.75 12.27 -20.52
CA PHE A 90 17.97 11.90 -19.33
C PHE A 90 16.64 11.25 -19.73
N LEU A 91 15.91 11.86 -20.69
CA LEU A 91 14.63 11.33 -21.15
C LEU A 91 14.79 9.92 -21.75
N GLN A 92 15.80 9.71 -22.59
CA GLN A 92 16.12 8.40 -23.16
C GLN A 92 16.48 7.37 -22.09
N ALA A 93 17.29 7.77 -21.10
CA ALA A 93 17.67 6.88 -20.01
C ALA A 93 16.45 6.50 -19.15
N ARG A 94 15.56 7.45 -18.86
CA ARG A 94 14.29 7.23 -18.14
C ARG A 94 13.36 6.28 -18.89
N GLN A 95 13.23 6.47 -20.21
CA GLN A 95 12.47 5.55 -21.06
C GLN A 95 13.04 4.14 -21.03
N LYS A 96 14.37 4.01 -21.08
CA LYS A 96 15.06 2.71 -20.99
C LYS A 96 14.87 2.04 -19.63
N LEU A 97 14.89 2.80 -18.53
CA LEU A 97 14.71 2.26 -17.18
C LEU A 97 13.32 1.63 -17.00
N GLY A 98 12.28 2.28 -17.52
CA GLY A 98 10.90 1.82 -17.40
C GLY A 98 10.34 1.91 -15.98
N HIS A 99 9.01 1.80 -15.84
CA HIS A 99 8.35 1.86 -14.53
C HIS A 99 8.53 0.56 -13.73
N LYS A 100 8.62 -0.60 -14.41
CA LYS A 100 8.76 -1.91 -13.76
C LYS A 100 9.99 -2.01 -12.85
N SER A 101 11.11 -1.42 -13.27
CA SER A 101 12.33 -1.37 -12.45
C SER A 101 12.10 -0.59 -11.15
N ILE A 102 11.33 0.49 -11.18
CA ILE A 102 11.00 1.32 -10.01
C ILE A 102 9.97 0.62 -9.12
N GLU A 103 8.95 0.00 -9.73
CA GLU A 103 7.95 -0.82 -9.03
C GLU A 103 8.63 -1.96 -8.27
N ARG A 104 9.54 -2.67 -8.92
CA ARG A 104 10.32 -3.74 -8.31
C ARG A 104 11.20 -3.22 -7.19
N LEU A 105 11.93 -2.12 -7.42
CA LEU A 105 12.73 -1.49 -6.37
C LEU A 105 11.89 -1.17 -5.14
N PHE A 106 10.70 -0.58 -5.32
CA PHE A 106 9.77 -0.30 -4.22
C PHE A 106 9.39 -1.57 -3.46
N HIS A 107 9.06 -2.67 -4.15
CA HIS A 107 8.69 -3.91 -3.50
C HIS A 107 9.84 -4.55 -2.72
N GLU A 108 11.04 -4.53 -3.26
CA GLU A 108 12.22 -5.13 -2.61
C GLU A 108 12.68 -4.29 -1.40
N THR A 109 12.68 -2.96 -1.51
CA THR A 109 12.99 -2.10 -0.37
C THR A 109 11.91 -2.19 0.71
N ALA A 110 10.63 -2.17 0.33
CA ALA A 110 9.53 -2.33 1.28
C ALA A 110 9.60 -3.67 2.00
N ALA A 111 9.86 -4.78 1.29
CA ALA A 111 10.02 -6.09 1.91
C ALA A 111 11.23 -6.14 2.86
N GLY A 112 12.37 -5.63 2.42
CA GLY A 112 13.60 -5.58 3.23
C GLY A 112 13.43 -4.75 4.50
N TRP A 113 12.88 -3.54 4.38
CA TRP A 113 12.63 -2.66 5.53
C TRP A 113 11.56 -3.23 6.47
N HIS A 114 10.49 -3.82 5.93
CA HIS A 114 9.45 -4.46 6.73
C HIS A 114 9.99 -5.63 7.57
N GLN A 115 10.93 -6.40 7.02
CA GLN A 115 11.61 -7.47 7.75
C GLN A 115 12.58 -6.93 8.81
N GLN A 116 13.34 -5.88 8.48
CA GLN A 116 14.35 -5.30 9.38
C GLN A 116 13.75 -4.51 10.55
N ALA A 117 12.60 -3.86 10.34
CA ALA A 117 12.00 -2.98 11.33
C ALA A 117 11.46 -3.70 12.57
N ASN A 118 11.33 -5.04 12.53
CA ASN A 118 10.89 -5.88 13.65
C ASN A 118 9.66 -5.28 14.38
N HIS A 119 8.64 -4.96 13.58
CA HIS A 119 7.47 -4.22 14.05
C HIS A 119 6.83 -4.84 15.31
N PRO A 120 6.45 -4.03 16.31
CA PRO A 120 5.74 -4.53 17.46
C PRO A 120 4.39 -5.13 17.02
N GLY A 121 4.20 -6.42 17.28
CA GLY A 121 2.95 -7.12 16.97
C GLY A 121 1.91 -7.01 18.10
N TRP A 122 0.66 -7.23 17.75
CA TRP A 122 -0.43 -7.46 18.68
C TRP A 122 -0.93 -8.91 18.56
N ALA A 123 -0.90 -9.67 19.64
CA ALA A 123 -1.30 -11.09 19.65
C ALA A 123 -0.55 -11.96 18.61
N GLY A 124 0.71 -11.63 18.33
CA GLY A 124 1.52 -12.29 17.30
C GLY A 124 1.21 -11.83 15.87
N LEU A 125 0.40 -10.79 15.69
CA LEU A 125 0.04 -10.24 14.38
C LEU A 125 0.66 -8.87 14.15
N GLN A 126 1.18 -8.63 12.95
CA GLN A 126 1.57 -7.30 12.48
C GLN A 126 0.32 -6.47 12.15
N LEU A 127 0.32 -5.19 12.50
CA LEU A 127 -0.83 -4.32 12.28
C LEU A 127 -0.68 -3.58 10.96
N LEU A 128 -1.61 -3.84 10.03
CA LEU A 128 -1.63 -3.22 8.72
C LEU A 128 -2.89 -2.36 8.56
N ALA A 129 -2.86 -1.39 7.67
CA ALA A 129 -4.05 -0.69 7.20
C ALA A 129 -4.00 -0.53 5.68
N VAL A 130 -5.18 -0.42 5.09
CA VAL A 130 -5.35 -0.12 3.66
C VAL A 130 -6.10 1.19 3.51
N ASP A 131 -5.54 2.12 2.75
CA ASP A 131 -6.18 3.40 2.46
C ASP A 131 -5.84 3.92 1.05
N GLY A 132 -6.77 4.67 0.48
CA GLY A 132 -6.71 5.20 -0.88
C GLY A 132 -6.32 6.68 -0.91
N VAL A 133 -5.52 7.06 -1.91
CA VAL A 133 -5.18 8.46 -2.20
C VAL A 133 -5.36 8.75 -3.68
N MET A 134 -5.83 9.96 -3.98
CA MET A 134 -6.04 10.44 -5.35
C MET A 134 -4.95 11.45 -5.73
N TRP A 135 -4.25 11.16 -6.82
CA TRP A 135 -3.24 12.05 -7.41
C TRP A 135 -3.79 12.69 -8.67
N ARG A 136 -3.40 13.94 -8.93
CA ARG A 136 -3.70 14.62 -10.20
C ARG A 136 -2.52 14.50 -11.14
N THR A 137 -2.78 14.25 -12.40
CA THR A 137 -1.76 14.26 -13.45
C THR A 137 -1.88 15.53 -14.29
N PRO A 138 -0.82 15.93 -15.02
CA PRO A 138 -0.93 16.96 -16.05
C PRO A 138 -2.05 16.63 -17.04
N ASP A 139 -2.75 17.66 -17.51
CA ASP A 139 -3.83 17.52 -18.49
C ASP A 139 -3.26 17.35 -19.91
N THR A 140 -2.95 16.11 -20.26
CA THR A 140 -2.53 15.70 -21.60
C THR A 140 -3.53 14.67 -22.15
N ALA A 141 -3.65 14.58 -23.48
CA ALA A 141 -4.53 13.61 -24.13
C ALA A 141 -4.23 12.17 -23.67
N ASP A 142 -2.95 11.81 -23.58
CA ASP A 142 -2.52 10.47 -23.14
C ASP A 142 -2.94 10.18 -21.69
N ASN A 143 -2.75 11.14 -20.78
CA ASN A 143 -3.15 10.97 -19.37
C ASN A 143 -4.67 10.93 -19.21
N ALA A 144 -5.41 11.73 -19.99
CA ALA A 144 -6.87 11.73 -19.97
C ALA A 144 -7.42 10.38 -20.45
N ALA A 145 -6.82 9.80 -21.51
CA ALA A 145 -7.17 8.49 -22.01
C ALA A 145 -6.84 7.36 -21.00
N ALA A 146 -5.69 7.45 -20.32
CA ALA A 146 -5.25 6.42 -19.38
C ALA A 146 -5.98 6.47 -18.03
N PHE A 147 -6.17 7.66 -17.45
CA PHE A 147 -6.55 7.83 -16.04
C PHE A 147 -7.94 8.39 -15.80
N ALA A 148 -8.64 8.80 -16.87
CA ALA A 148 -9.95 9.44 -16.85
C ALA A 148 -10.01 10.74 -16.02
N LYS A 149 -10.98 11.59 -16.36
CA LYS A 149 -11.32 12.80 -15.59
C LYS A 149 -12.56 12.48 -14.77
N PRO A 150 -12.52 12.58 -13.42
CA PRO A 150 -13.73 12.34 -12.64
C PRO A 150 -14.80 13.36 -13.01
N GLY A 151 -16.02 12.86 -13.20
CA GLY A 151 -17.21 13.67 -13.44
C GLY A 151 -17.81 14.20 -12.14
N THR A 152 -18.27 15.45 -12.17
CA THR A 152 -19.12 16.04 -11.13
C THR A 152 -20.49 16.41 -11.71
N GLN A 153 -21.45 16.78 -10.85
CA GLN A 153 -22.76 17.29 -11.30
C GLN A 153 -22.65 18.52 -12.22
N HIS A 154 -21.49 19.20 -12.23
CA HIS A 154 -21.20 20.39 -13.05
C HIS A 154 -20.30 20.08 -14.26
N GLY A 155 -20.07 18.81 -14.59
CA GLY A 155 -19.20 18.36 -15.70
C GLY A 155 -17.91 17.69 -15.25
N GLU A 156 -17.06 17.36 -16.22
CA GLU A 156 -15.74 16.75 -15.99
C GLU A 156 -14.80 17.71 -15.25
N THR A 157 -14.03 17.17 -14.30
CA THR A 157 -12.96 17.93 -13.64
C THR A 157 -11.82 18.25 -14.60
N ALA A 158 -11.05 19.30 -14.31
CA ALA A 158 -10.01 19.78 -15.23
C ALA A 158 -8.87 18.77 -15.48
N TYR A 159 -8.50 17.97 -14.48
CA TYR A 159 -7.31 17.12 -14.53
C TYR A 159 -7.64 15.63 -14.43
N PRO A 160 -6.98 14.77 -15.23
CA PRO A 160 -7.05 13.33 -15.04
C PRO A 160 -6.48 12.92 -13.68
N GLN A 161 -6.95 11.79 -13.14
CA GLN A 161 -6.59 11.38 -11.77
C GLN A 161 -6.16 9.92 -11.67
N VAL A 162 -5.06 9.70 -10.95
CA VAL A 162 -4.56 8.37 -10.60
C VAL A 162 -5.03 8.05 -9.19
N ARG A 163 -5.68 6.91 -9.02
CA ARG A 163 -5.99 6.34 -7.71
C ARG A 163 -4.82 5.45 -7.29
N MET A 164 -4.28 5.69 -6.12
CA MET A 164 -3.28 4.82 -5.49
C MET A 164 -3.89 4.23 -4.23
N LEU A 165 -3.84 2.90 -4.09
CA LEU A 165 -4.23 2.21 -2.88
C LEU A 165 -2.97 1.71 -2.18
N CYS A 166 -2.79 2.09 -0.92
CA CYS A 166 -1.62 1.79 -0.13
C CYS A 166 -1.95 0.76 0.94
N GLN A 167 -1.05 -0.19 1.16
CA GLN A 167 -1.01 -0.99 2.39
C GLN A 167 0.16 -0.49 3.24
N MET A 168 -0.13 -0.14 4.48
CA MET A 168 0.82 0.46 5.41
C MET A 168 0.89 -0.38 6.68
N GLU A 169 2.09 -0.55 7.22
CA GLU A 169 2.30 -1.06 8.56
C GLU A 169 2.11 0.09 9.58
N LEU A 170 1.27 -0.14 10.58
CA LEU A 170 0.72 0.93 11.42
C LEU A 170 1.70 1.45 12.47
N THR A 171 2.74 0.68 12.80
CA THR A 171 3.69 1.00 13.88
C THR A 171 4.82 1.90 13.42
N SER A 172 5.32 1.64 12.22
CA SER A 172 6.40 2.35 11.56
C SER A 172 5.93 3.34 10.50
N HIS A 173 4.64 3.26 10.12
CA HIS A 173 4.06 3.94 8.95
C HIS A 173 4.74 3.55 7.63
N LEU A 174 5.42 2.41 7.60
CA LEU A 174 6.07 1.90 6.39
C LEU A 174 5.00 1.47 5.38
N LEU A 175 5.08 1.99 4.16
CA LEU A 175 4.32 1.47 3.04
C LEU A 175 4.90 0.11 2.63
N VAL A 176 4.13 -0.96 2.85
CA VAL A 176 4.54 -2.32 2.48
C VAL A 176 4.15 -2.64 1.05
N GLN A 177 3.06 -2.05 0.55
CA GLN A 177 2.58 -2.21 -0.82
C GLN A 177 1.84 -0.97 -1.30
N ALA A 178 1.80 -0.82 -2.62
CA ALA A 178 0.94 0.13 -3.28
C ALA A 178 0.54 -0.40 -4.65
N VAL A 179 -0.67 -0.08 -5.09
CA VAL A 179 -1.15 -0.30 -6.45
C VAL A 179 -1.76 0.99 -6.98
N MET A 180 -1.56 1.26 -8.26
CA MET A 180 -2.02 2.49 -8.90
C MET A 180 -2.86 2.17 -10.13
N GLU A 181 -3.98 2.85 -10.27
CA GLU A 181 -4.91 2.68 -11.39
C GLU A 181 -5.63 3.99 -11.75
N SER A 182 -6.36 3.97 -12.86
CA SER A 182 -7.28 5.05 -13.25
C SER A 182 -8.31 5.37 -12.16
N CYS A 183 -8.73 6.64 -12.04
CA CYS A 183 -9.78 7.02 -11.10
C CYS A 183 -11.14 6.39 -11.40
N ALA A 184 -11.32 5.83 -12.61
CA ALA A 184 -12.50 5.07 -12.98
C ALA A 184 -12.55 3.67 -12.30
N VAL A 185 -11.41 3.13 -11.85
CA VAL A 185 -11.32 1.78 -11.27
C VAL A 185 -11.59 1.81 -9.78
N ASN A 186 -12.62 1.08 -9.32
CA ASN A 186 -13.04 1.08 -7.91
C ASN A 186 -11.92 0.58 -6.95
N GLU A 187 -11.78 1.21 -5.78
CA GLU A 187 -10.81 0.82 -4.73
C GLU A 187 -10.88 -0.65 -4.33
N MET A 188 -12.07 -1.25 -4.33
CA MET A 188 -12.21 -2.69 -4.06
C MET A 188 -11.47 -3.54 -5.09
N VAL A 189 -11.42 -3.13 -6.35
CA VAL A 189 -10.67 -3.84 -7.40
C VAL A 189 -9.17 -3.68 -7.21
N LEU A 190 -8.71 -2.51 -6.74
CA LEU A 190 -7.30 -2.32 -6.38
C LEU A 190 -6.94 -3.18 -5.15
N ALA A 191 -7.82 -3.28 -4.16
CA ALA A 191 -7.58 -4.10 -2.97
C ALA A 191 -7.37 -5.59 -3.32
N GLU A 192 -8.03 -6.10 -4.35
CA GLU A 192 -7.83 -7.47 -4.85
C GLU A 192 -6.37 -7.73 -5.27
N GLN A 193 -5.69 -6.71 -5.80
CA GLN A 193 -4.30 -6.81 -6.23
C GLN A 193 -3.30 -6.86 -5.06
N LEU A 194 -3.69 -6.32 -3.90
CA LEU A 194 -2.87 -6.35 -2.66
C LEU A 194 -2.92 -7.71 -1.95
N VAL A 195 -3.93 -8.53 -2.23
CA VAL A 195 -4.16 -9.80 -1.53
C VAL A 195 -2.96 -10.74 -1.65
N ALA A 196 -2.42 -10.91 -2.85
CA ALA A 196 -1.37 -11.92 -3.09
C ALA A 196 -0.11 -11.65 -2.26
N ARG A 197 0.31 -10.39 -2.17
CA ARG A 197 1.57 -10.00 -1.53
C ARG A 197 1.42 -9.67 -0.04
N THR A 198 0.19 -9.51 0.48
CA THR A 198 -0.05 -9.10 1.88
C THR A 198 0.78 -9.95 2.86
N PRO A 199 1.50 -9.37 3.84
CA PRO A 199 2.27 -10.14 4.81
C PRO A 199 1.42 -11.16 5.57
N ASN A 200 1.99 -12.33 5.87
CA ASN A 200 1.37 -13.33 6.76
C ASN A 200 1.41 -12.87 8.22
N HIS A 201 0.64 -13.54 9.08
CA HIS A 201 0.55 -13.20 10.51
C HIS A 201 0.24 -11.71 10.70
N SER A 202 -0.82 -11.25 10.06
CA SER A 202 -1.16 -9.83 9.99
C SER A 202 -2.64 -9.59 10.28
N LEU A 203 -2.93 -8.41 10.82
CA LEU A 203 -4.27 -7.87 10.96
C LEU A 203 -4.38 -6.60 10.12
N THR A 204 -5.12 -6.67 9.02
CA THR A 204 -5.41 -5.51 8.17
C THR A 204 -6.67 -4.78 8.64
N LEU A 205 -6.51 -3.52 9.01
CA LEU A 205 -7.61 -2.60 9.27
C LEU A 205 -8.13 -2.02 7.95
N PHE A 206 -9.41 -2.23 7.70
CA PHE A 206 -10.10 -1.66 6.56
C PHE A 206 -11.13 -0.64 7.00
N ASP A 207 -11.39 0.30 6.10
CA ASP A 207 -12.55 1.16 6.19
C ASP A 207 -13.86 0.38 5.91
N LYS A 208 -15.00 1.04 6.08
CA LYS A 208 -16.33 0.46 5.80
C LYS A 208 -16.61 0.27 4.30
N GLY A 209 -15.88 0.95 3.42
CA GLY A 209 -15.99 0.92 1.96
C GLY A 209 -15.50 -0.41 1.38
N PHE A 210 -14.51 -1.05 2.02
CA PHE A 210 -13.99 -2.37 1.63
C PHE A 210 -14.87 -3.56 2.04
N TYR A 211 -16.12 -3.34 2.47
CA TYR A 211 -17.03 -4.44 2.82
C TYR A 211 -17.45 -5.24 1.58
N SER A 212 -16.72 -6.33 1.33
CA SER A 212 -16.98 -7.33 0.28
C SER A 212 -16.60 -8.71 0.81
N LEU A 213 -17.59 -9.60 1.02
CA LEU A 213 -17.31 -10.94 1.57
C LEU A 213 -16.36 -11.76 0.70
N GLY A 214 -16.37 -11.54 -0.62
CA GLY A 214 -15.41 -12.16 -1.55
C GLY A 214 -13.98 -11.71 -1.29
N LEU A 215 -13.76 -10.38 -1.22
CA LEU A 215 -12.45 -9.80 -0.92
C LEU A 215 -11.96 -10.25 0.46
N LEU A 216 -12.80 -10.12 1.49
CA LEU A 216 -12.44 -10.46 2.88
C LEU A 216 -12.12 -11.95 3.04
N HIS A 217 -12.87 -12.83 2.37
CA HIS A 217 -12.57 -14.25 2.34
C HIS A 217 -11.25 -14.53 1.62
N ALA A 218 -11.02 -13.94 0.44
CA ALA A 218 -9.75 -14.10 -0.27
C ALA A 218 -8.57 -13.59 0.57
N TRP A 219 -8.74 -12.46 1.25
CA TRP A 219 -7.73 -11.85 2.10
C TRP A 219 -7.27 -12.79 3.22
N GLN A 220 -8.22 -13.42 3.92
CA GLN A 220 -7.90 -14.32 5.04
C GLN A 220 -7.41 -15.70 4.61
N THR A 221 -7.74 -16.15 3.39
CA THR A 221 -7.44 -17.53 2.93
C THR A 221 -6.21 -17.64 2.03
N THR A 222 -5.77 -16.54 1.39
CA THR A 222 -4.64 -16.58 0.44
C THR A 222 -3.29 -16.81 1.12
N GLY A 223 -3.17 -16.52 2.41
CA GLY A 223 -1.93 -16.77 3.15
C GLY A 223 -2.18 -17.30 4.56
N SER A 224 -1.13 -17.29 5.37
CA SER A 224 -1.18 -17.83 6.73
C SER A 224 -1.54 -16.74 7.73
N GLU A 225 -2.57 -17.00 8.54
CA GLU A 225 -3.00 -16.14 9.66
C GLU A 225 -3.15 -14.66 9.27
N ARG A 226 -3.77 -14.43 8.11
CA ARG A 226 -4.16 -13.10 7.66
C ARG A 226 -5.56 -12.81 8.17
N HIS A 227 -5.68 -11.72 8.90
CA HIS A 227 -6.94 -11.30 9.48
C HIS A 227 -7.31 -9.91 8.99
N TRP A 228 -8.60 -9.62 9.03
CA TRP A 228 -9.13 -8.30 8.72
C TRP A 228 -10.02 -7.80 9.85
N LEU A 229 -10.11 -6.49 10.00
CA LEU A 229 -11.04 -5.81 10.89
C LEU A 229 -11.59 -4.57 10.19
N LEU A 230 -12.91 -4.38 10.24
CA LEU A 230 -13.57 -3.23 9.63
C LEU A 230 -14.81 -2.77 10.40
N PRO A 231 -15.19 -1.49 10.32
CA PRO A 231 -16.46 -1.01 10.85
C PRO A 231 -17.66 -1.69 10.17
N LEU A 232 -18.63 -2.15 10.95
CA LEU A 232 -19.84 -2.77 10.43
C LEU A 232 -20.60 -1.76 9.54
N LYS A 233 -20.83 -2.15 8.29
CA LYS A 233 -21.63 -1.36 7.36
C LYS A 233 -23.10 -1.34 7.81
N LYS A 234 -23.75 -0.17 7.70
CA LYS A 234 -25.16 0.00 8.04
C LYS A 234 -26.02 -0.93 7.17
N GLY A 235 -26.93 -1.67 7.80
CA GLY A 235 -27.86 -2.57 7.12
C GLY A 235 -27.28 -3.96 6.80
N THR A 236 -26.05 -4.26 7.20
CA THR A 236 -25.47 -5.61 7.06
C THR A 236 -26.34 -6.63 7.79
N GLN A 237 -26.79 -7.64 7.06
CA GLN A 237 -27.55 -8.77 7.60
C GLN A 237 -26.59 -9.85 8.09
N TYR A 238 -26.80 -10.34 9.30
CA TYR A 238 -26.02 -11.42 9.90
C TYR A 238 -26.90 -12.21 10.87
N GLU A 239 -26.54 -13.47 11.06
CA GLU A 239 -27.14 -14.36 12.06
C GLU A 239 -26.18 -14.48 13.25
N VAL A 240 -26.67 -14.33 14.48
CA VAL A 240 -25.84 -14.55 15.67
C VAL A 240 -25.76 -16.05 15.94
N VAL A 241 -24.58 -16.63 15.75
CA VAL A 241 -24.32 -18.07 15.97
C VAL A 241 -24.11 -18.34 17.46
N ARG A 242 -23.29 -17.52 18.13
CA ARG A 242 -22.96 -17.68 19.55
C ARG A 242 -22.64 -16.34 20.18
N LYS A 243 -23.16 -16.05 21.36
CA LYS A 243 -22.70 -14.92 22.18
C LYS A 243 -21.47 -15.32 22.96
N LEU A 244 -20.39 -14.54 22.83
CA LEU A 244 -19.13 -14.73 23.55
C LEU A 244 -19.05 -13.83 24.79
N GLY A 245 -19.84 -12.74 24.78
CA GLY A 245 -20.06 -11.88 25.93
C GLY A 245 -21.10 -10.80 25.61
N ARG A 246 -21.30 -9.85 26.52
CA ARG A 246 -22.15 -8.66 26.26
C ARG A 246 -21.63 -7.83 25.06
N GLN A 247 -20.31 -7.83 24.96
CA GLN A 247 -19.40 -7.23 23.98
C GLN A 247 -19.42 -7.71 22.54
N ASP A 248 -19.79 -8.99 22.40
CA ASP A 248 -18.96 -9.89 21.60
C ASP A 248 -19.78 -11.11 21.17
N ALA A 249 -19.88 -11.32 19.86
CA ALA A 249 -20.65 -12.40 19.29
C ALA A 249 -19.94 -12.99 18.07
N LEU A 250 -20.02 -14.31 17.94
CA LEU A 250 -19.75 -14.99 16.68
C LEU A 250 -21.00 -14.89 15.81
N VAL A 251 -20.83 -14.38 14.60
CA VAL A 251 -21.90 -14.14 13.63
C VAL A 251 -21.62 -14.85 12.31
N ARG A 252 -22.68 -15.19 11.60
CA ARG A 252 -22.64 -15.79 10.26
C ARG A 252 -23.18 -14.80 9.24
N LEU A 253 -22.40 -14.58 8.19
CA LEU A 253 -22.67 -13.68 7.09
C LEU A 253 -23.02 -14.52 5.86
N LYS A 254 -24.21 -14.31 5.27
CA LYS A 254 -24.63 -15.01 4.05
C LYS A 254 -24.03 -14.32 2.82
N THR A 255 -23.39 -15.10 1.95
CA THR A 255 -22.82 -14.56 0.70
C THR A 255 -23.87 -14.51 -0.40
N SER A 256 -23.69 -13.60 -1.37
CA SER A 256 -24.60 -13.48 -2.52
C SER A 256 -24.15 -14.38 -3.68
N PRO A 257 -25.08 -14.90 -4.51
CA PRO A 257 -24.72 -15.64 -5.72
C PRO A 257 -23.81 -14.86 -6.67
N GLN A 258 -24.02 -13.54 -6.78
CA GLN A 258 -23.17 -12.65 -7.58
C GLN A 258 -21.73 -12.61 -7.06
N ALA A 259 -21.55 -12.51 -5.74
CA ALA A 259 -20.22 -12.52 -5.13
C ALA A 259 -19.52 -13.86 -5.37
N ARG A 260 -20.23 -14.99 -5.24
CA ARG A 260 -19.69 -16.33 -5.52
C ARG A 260 -19.35 -16.55 -6.99
N LYS A 261 -20.07 -15.91 -7.92
CA LYS A 261 -19.71 -15.93 -9.35
C LYS A 261 -18.38 -15.19 -9.60
N LYS A 262 -18.15 -14.07 -8.93
CA LYS A 262 -16.87 -13.33 -9.02
C LYS A 262 -15.74 -14.06 -8.28
N TRP A 263 -16.06 -14.71 -7.17
CA TRP A 263 -15.11 -15.37 -6.27
C TRP A 263 -15.47 -16.85 -6.13
N PRO A 264 -14.96 -17.73 -7.01
CA PRO A 264 -15.36 -19.14 -7.03
C PRO A 264 -15.08 -19.90 -5.73
N GLN A 265 -14.06 -19.47 -4.97
CA GLN A 265 -13.69 -20.06 -3.68
C GLN A 265 -14.49 -19.51 -2.49
N LEU A 266 -15.41 -18.58 -2.72
CA LEU A 266 -16.21 -17.97 -1.64
C LEU A 266 -17.32 -18.95 -1.19
N PRO A 267 -17.36 -19.37 0.09
CA PRO A 267 -18.42 -20.23 0.61
C PRO A 267 -19.79 -19.55 0.63
N GLU A 268 -20.86 -20.33 0.83
CA GLU A 268 -22.22 -19.80 0.98
C GLU A 268 -22.41 -18.91 2.21
N THR A 269 -21.63 -19.19 3.25
CA THR A 269 -21.62 -18.40 4.48
C THR A 269 -20.19 -18.20 4.97
N LEU A 270 -19.95 -17.07 5.63
CA LEU A 270 -18.68 -16.71 6.24
C LEU A 270 -18.93 -16.45 7.73
N GLU A 271 -18.16 -17.09 8.60
CA GLU A 271 -18.17 -16.75 10.02
C GLU A 271 -17.23 -15.59 10.30
N ALA A 272 -17.70 -14.65 11.13
CA ALA A 272 -16.94 -13.51 11.58
C ALA A 272 -17.30 -13.21 13.04
N ARG A 273 -16.44 -12.48 13.73
CA ARG A 273 -16.73 -12.00 15.07
C ARG A 273 -17.17 -10.55 15.02
N LEU A 274 -18.26 -10.27 15.71
CA LEU A 274 -18.84 -8.94 15.88
C LEU A 274 -18.47 -8.42 17.27
N LEU A 275 -17.74 -7.31 17.29
CA LEU A 275 -17.37 -6.62 18.52
C LEU A 275 -18.10 -5.28 18.58
N THR A 276 -18.70 -5.00 19.73
CA THR A 276 -19.43 -3.77 20.01
C THR A 276 -18.69 -2.97 21.07
N ARG A 277 -18.40 -1.70 20.81
CA ARG A 277 -17.74 -0.79 21.75
C ARG A 277 -18.44 0.56 21.79
N THR A 278 -18.49 1.17 22.97
CA THR A 278 -18.97 2.54 23.14
C THR A 278 -17.77 3.48 23.13
N ILE A 279 -17.66 4.30 22.09
CA ILE A 279 -16.58 5.29 21.92
C ILE A 279 -17.24 6.67 21.88
N ASN A 280 -16.83 7.56 22.79
CA ASN A 280 -17.39 8.92 22.92
C ASN A 280 -18.92 8.91 23.03
N GLY A 281 -19.47 8.00 23.85
CA GLY A 281 -20.91 7.85 24.05
C GLY A 281 -21.68 7.23 22.88
N LYS A 282 -21.02 6.89 21.76
CA LYS A 282 -21.64 6.27 20.59
C LYS A 282 -21.27 4.80 20.50
N GLU A 283 -22.26 3.96 20.30
CA GLU A 283 -22.04 2.54 20.01
C GLU A 283 -21.44 2.39 18.61
N ARG A 284 -20.35 1.64 18.51
CA ARG A 284 -19.62 1.31 17.30
C ARG A 284 -19.46 -0.19 17.24
N GLN A 285 -19.74 -0.74 16.08
CA GLN A 285 -19.62 -2.17 15.83
C GLN A 285 -18.54 -2.40 14.77
N VAL A 286 -17.70 -3.41 15.00
CA VAL A 286 -16.67 -3.85 14.05
C VAL A 286 -16.81 -5.34 13.80
N LEU A 287 -16.55 -5.74 12.56
CA LEU A 287 -16.45 -7.15 12.16
C LEU A 287 -14.99 -7.53 12.00
N THR A 288 -14.65 -8.76 12.36
CA THR A 288 -13.31 -9.30 12.15
C THR A 288 -13.35 -10.81 11.86
N SER A 289 -12.37 -11.29 11.09
CA SER A 289 -12.10 -12.73 10.89
C SER A 289 -11.50 -13.43 12.10
N MET A 290 -11.14 -12.69 13.16
CA MET A 290 -10.54 -13.25 14.38
C MET A 290 -11.59 -13.94 15.26
N VAL A 291 -11.97 -15.16 14.85
CA VAL A 291 -13.07 -15.93 15.45
C VAL A 291 -12.67 -16.69 16.72
N ASP A 292 -11.38 -16.87 17.00
CA ASP A 292 -10.89 -17.50 18.24
C ASP A 292 -10.80 -16.46 19.38
N PRO A 293 -11.71 -16.48 20.37
CA PRO A 293 -11.72 -15.51 21.46
C PRO A 293 -10.62 -15.73 22.50
N MET A 294 -10.06 -16.95 22.59
CA MET A 294 -8.99 -17.26 23.54
C MET A 294 -7.66 -16.71 23.03
N ARG A 295 -7.41 -16.86 21.73
CA ARG A 295 -6.24 -16.31 21.08
C ARG A 295 -6.31 -14.79 20.92
N PHE A 296 -7.48 -14.29 20.51
CA PHE A 296 -7.72 -12.88 20.26
C PHE A 296 -8.71 -12.32 21.28
N PRO A 297 -8.27 -11.97 22.50
CA PRO A 297 -9.20 -11.47 23.51
C PRO A 297 -9.88 -10.18 23.03
N GLY A 298 -11.18 -10.07 23.27
CA GLY A 298 -11.93 -8.86 22.98
C GLY A 298 -11.47 -7.73 23.91
N ALA A 299 -10.63 -6.83 23.41
CA ALA A 299 -9.95 -5.76 24.17
C ALA A 299 -10.89 -4.76 24.84
#